data_AF-A0A9R1CUY5-F1
#
_entry.id   AF-A0A9R1CUY5-F1
#
_cell.length_a   1.000
_cell.length_b   1.000
_cell.length_c   1.000
_cell.angle_alpha   90.00
_cell.angle_beta   90.00
_cell.angle_gamma   90.00
#
_symmetry.space_group_name_H-M   'P 1'
#
loop_
_entity.id
_entity.type
_entity.pdbx_description
1 polymer ?
#
loop_
_entity_poly.entity_id
_entity_poly.type
_entity_poly.pdbx_seq_one_letter_code
_entity_poly.pdbx_strand_id
1 'polypeptide(L)'
;MLLMLAGLLTFGLTSCKNKKESKDIITKMPTETKKPSGPLTMQAGTIPPRTVSWMGSNYRISITRQPDKGLPLVEDASGNKYYDNKVHLLITRADGSTFVDKTYTRADFSKYVDAGVAKKWGLTGFNFDNVADGKLTFAIAIGSPDEMADNEFVPLTLLIDSQGGTSVSSQSQDSDDEEE
;
A
#
# COMPACT_ATOMS: atom_id res chain seq x y z
N MET A 1 -69.65 -18.30 18.60
CA MET A 1 -69.68 -19.72 19.06
C MET A 1 -68.24 -20.20 18.92
N LEU A 2 -67.38 -20.32 19.92
CA LEU A 2 -67.44 -20.66 21.35
C LEU A 2 -66.04 -20.20 21.90
N LEU A 3 -65.91 -19.29 22.89
CA LEU A 3 -65.73 -19.54 24.34
C LEU A 3 -64.58 -20.54 24.63
N MET A 4 -63.56 -20.35 25.48
CA MET A 4 -63.25 -19.50 26.66
C MET A 4 -61.70 -19.46 26.82
N LEU A 5 -61.00 -18.42 27.30
CA LEU A 5 -60.96 -17.71 28.59
C LEU A 5 -60.39 -18.49 29.81
N ALA A 6 -59.45 -17.82 30.50
CA ALA A 6 -58.94 -18.03 31.88
C ALA A 6 -57.85 -19.09 32.09
N GLY A 7 -56.80 -18.91 32.91
CA GLY A 7 -56.43 -17.81 33.81
C GLY A 7 -55.32 -18.24 34.78
N LEU A 8 -54.44 -17.28 35.11
CA LEU A 8 -53.78 -16.99 36.39
C LEU A 8 -52.90 -18.04 37.15
N LEU A 9 -51.66 -17.59 37.45
CA LEU A 9 -50.95 -17.49 38.77
C LEU A 9 -50.90 -18.77 39.66
N THR A 10 -49.81 -19.20 40.32
CA THR A 10 -48.69 -18.53 41.01
C THR A 10 -47.63 -19.58 41.47
N PHE A 11 -46.38 -19.11 41.61
CA PHE A 11 -45.29 -19.43 42.56
C PHE A 11 -45.24 -20.74 43.39
N GLY A 12 -44.03 -21.32 43.49
CA GLY A 12 -43.61 -22.08 44.67
C GLY A 12 -42.38 -22.99 44.51
N LEU A 13 -41.34 -22.69 45.29
CA LEU A 13 -40.02 -23.34 45.48
C LEU A 13 -40.16 -24.86 45.81
N THR A 14 -39.22 -25.80 45.63
CA THR A 14 -37.81 -26.00 46.04
C THR A 14 -37.33 -27.26 45.25
N SER A 15 -36.06 -27.56 44.97
CA SER A 15 -35.08 -28.13 45.90
C SER A 15 -33.83 -28.55 45.11
N CYS A 16 -32.69 -28.43 45.77
CA CYS A 16 -31.35 -28.74 45.28
C CYS A 16 -31.18 -30.18 44.79
N LYS A 17 -30.44 -30.35 43.68
CA LYS A 17 -29.58 -31.53 43.52
C LYS A 17 -28.28 -31.14 42.82
N ASN A 18 -27.22 -31.12 43.63
CA ASN A 18 -25.84 -30.87 43.27
C ASN A 18 -25.40 -31.66 42.03
N LYS A 19 -24.78 -30.98 41.06
CA LYS A 19 -23.79 -31.61 40.20
C LYS A 19 -22.58 -30.69 40.07
N LYS A 20 -21.45 -31.32 40.40
CA LYS A 20 -20.11 -30.80 40.67
C LYS A 20 -19.61 -29.82 39.62
N GLU A 21 -18.94 -28.79 40.10
CA GLU A 21 -18.00 -28.00 39.30
C GLU A 21 -16.90 -28.90 38.75
N SER A 22 -16.65 -28.79 37.44
CA SER A 22 -15.32 -28.95 36.88
C SER A 22 -15.00 -27.68 36.11
N LYS A 23 -14.16 -26.84 36.70
CA LYS A 23 -13.55 -25.69 36.05
C LYS A 23 -12.56 -26.20 34.99
N ASP A 24 -13.07 -26.50 33.80
CA ASP A 24 -12.24 -26.49 32.60
C ASP A 24 -12.54 -25.20 31.85
N ILE A 25 -11.98 -24.11 32.37
CA ILE A 25 -11.64 -22.97 31.54
C ILE A 25 -10.51 -23.48 30.65
N ILE A 26 -10.86 -24.14 29.55
CA ILE A 26 -9.93 -24.33 28.44
C ILE A 26 -9.76 -22.93 27.85
N THR A 27 -8.82 -22.20 28.44
CA THR A 27 -8.18 -21.05 27.83
C THR A 27 -7.72 -21.53 26.47
N LYS A 28 -8.45 -21.17 25.40
CA LYS A 28 -7.94 -21.31 24.05
C LYS A 28 -6.66 -20.50 24.04
N MET A 29 -5.51 -21.19 24.07
CA MET A 29 -4.22 -20.57 23.85
C MET A 29 -4.36 -19.70 22.60
N PRO A 30 -3.97 -18.41 22.64
CA PRO A 30 -3.88 -17.61 21.43
C PRO A 30 -3.03 -18.42 20.47
N THR A 31 -3.60 -18.81 19.34
CA THR A 31 -2.84 -19.47 18.29
C THR A 31 -1.87 -18.41 17.82
N GLU A 32 -0.61 -18.46 18.29
CA GLU A 32 0.44 -17.62 17.73
C GLU A 32 0.41 -17.85 16.22
N THR A 33 0.02 -16.80 15.50
CA THR A 33 0.07 -16.78 14.04
C THR A 33 1.51 -17.10 13.68
N LYS A 34 1.75 -18.31 13.17
CA LYS A 34 3.08 -18.75 12.77
C LYS A 34 3.67 -17.70 11.83
N LYS A 35 4.82 -17.12 12.19
CA LYS A 35 5.54 -16.21 11.29
C LYS A 35 5.72 -16.89 9.93
N PRO A 36 5.57 -16.14 8.81
CA PRO A 36 5.77 -16.69 7.47
C PRO A 36 7.10 -17.44 7.37
N SER A 37 7.10 -18.62 6.73
CA SER A 37 8.31 -19.44 6.59
C SER A 37 9.32 -18.89 5.57
N GLY A 38 9.01 -17.77 4.91
CA GLY A 38 9.87 -17.09 3.95
C GLY A 38 9.34 -15.69 3.61
N PRO A 39 10.04 -14.95 2.73
CA PRO A 39 9.62 -13.61 2.37
C PRO A 39 8.24 -13.59 1.69
N LEU A 40 7.43 -12.62 2.08
CA LEU A 40 6.13 -12.31 1.50
C LEU A 40 6.27 -11.51 0.20
N THR A 41 5.18 -11.31 -0.53
CA THR A 41 5.16 -10.47 -1.73
C THR A 41 4.35 -9.21 -1.47
N MET A 42 4.90 -8.05 -1.82
CA MET A 42 4.15 -6.81 -1.85
C MET A 42 3.06 -6.85 -2.95
N GLN A 43 2.07 -5.96 -2.84
CA GLN A 43 1.02 -5.84 -3.84
C GLN A 43 1.60 -5.51 -5.22
N ALA A 44 1.14 -6.26 -6.21
CA ALA A 44 1.57 -6.17 -7.60
C ALA A 44 0.37 -5.88 -8.50
N GLY A 45 0.62 -5.34 -9.68
CA GLY A 45 -0.44 -5.11 -10.67
C GLY A 45 -0.04 -4.12 -11.74
N THR A 46 -0.80 -4.17 -12.83
CA THR A 46 -0.77 -3.15 -13.89
C THR A 46 -1.84 -2.11 -13.59
N ILE A 47 -1.43 -0.86 -13.51
CA ILE A 47 -2.35 0.27 -13.38
C ILE A 47 -3.02 0.50 -14.74
N PRO A 48 -4.35 0.71 -14.80
CA PRO A 48 -5.03 1.02 -16.05
C PRO A 48 -4.34 2.17 -16.80
N PRO A 49 -3.91 1.97 -18.05
CA PRO A 49 -3.18 2.99 -18.78
C PRO A 49 -4.00 4.27 -18.93
N ARG A 50 -3.32 5.42 -18.83
CA ARG A 50 -3.92 6.75 -19.01
C ARG A 50 -3.42 7.38 -20.30
N THR A 51 -4.30 8.06 -21.02
CA THR A 51 -3.92 8.91 -22.16
C THR A 51 -4.01 10.36 -21.72
N VAL A 52 -2.98 11.15 -22.01
CA VAL A 52 -2.90 12.57 -21.65
C VAL A 52 -2.50 13.41 -22.85
N SER A 53 -3.06 14.61 -22.95
CA SER A 53 -2.62 15.61 -23.92
C SER A 53 -1.46 16.40 -23.32
N TRP A 54 -0.31 16.38 -23.99
CA TRP A 54 0.92 17.03 -23.55
C TRP A 54 1.77 17.39 -24.76
N MET A 55 2.44 18.54 -24.75
CA MET A 55 3.25 19.04 -25.88
C MET A 55 2.49 19.06 -27.22
N GLY A 56 1.18 19.34 -27.21
CA GLY A 56 0.35 19.37 -28.41
C GLY A 56 0.04 18.01 -29.04
N SER A 57 0.33 16.90 -28.36
CA SER A 57 0.02 15.54 -28.83
C SER A 57 -0.49 14.64 -27.69
N ASN A 58 -0.97 13.46 -28.03
CA ASN A 58 -1.42 12.47 -27.05
C ASN A 58 -0.29 11.50 -26.68
N TYR A 59 -0.15 11.25 -25.38
CA TYR A 59 0.78 10.29 -24.81
C TYR A 59 0.01 9.26 -24.01
N ARG A 60 0.36 7.98 -24.17
CA ARG A 60 -0.21 6.86 -23.40
C ARG A 60 0.79 6.41 -22.35
N ILE A 61 0.38 6.44 -21.10
CA ILE A 61 1.16 6.09 -19.91
C ILE A 61 0.70 4.73 -19.40
N SER A 62 1.61 3.77 -19.31
CA SER A 62 1.38 2.43 -18.76
C SER A 62 2.35 2.18 -17.62
N ILE A 63 1.84 1.70 -16.49
CA ILE A 63 2.63 1.47 -15.28
C ILE A 63 2.35 0.05 -14.79
N THR A 64 3.40 -0.75 -14.60
CA THR A 64 3.30 -2.11 -14.06
C THR A 64 4.21 -2.27 -12.86
N ARG A 65 3.64 -2.63 -11.72
CA ARG A 65 4.35 -2.94 -10.47
C ARG A 65 4.40 -4.44 -10.27
N GLN A 66 5.57 -4.97 -9.97
CA GLN A 66 5.74 -6.41 -9.72
C GLN A 66 6.86 -6.68 -8.71
N PRO A 67 6.76 -7.74 -7.89
CA PRO A 67 7.82 -8.11 -6.97
C PRO A 67 9.04 -8.60 -7.75
N ASP A 68 10.22 -8.26 -7.29
CA ASP A 68 11.48 -8.70 -7.88
C ASP A 68 12.34 -9.42 -6.84
N LYS A 69 12.57 -10.71 -7.07
CA LYS A 69 13.35 -11.57 -6.16
C LYS A 69 14.85 -11.29 -6.19
N GLY A 70 15.33 -10.51 -7.16
CA GLY A 70 16.72 -10.07 -7.25
C GLY A 70 17.02 -8.80 -6.45
N LEU A 71 15.98 -8.08 -5.98
CA LEU A 71 16.16 -6.90 -5.14
C LEU A 71 16.41 -7.29 -3.67
N PRO A 72 17.12 -6.43 -2.90
CA PRO A 72 17.22 -6.61 -1.47
C PRO A 72 15.84 -6.68 -0.81
N LEU A 73 15.69 -7.60 0.16
CA LEU A 73 14.44 -7.72 0.92
C LEU A 73 14.16 -6.45 1.71
N VAL A 74 12.87 -6.14 1.85
CA VAL A 74 12.34 -5.06 2.69
C VAL A 74 11.61 -5.66 3.88
N GLU A 75 11.45 -4.88 4.94
CA GLU A 75 10.94 -5.35 6.23
C GLU A 75 9.83 -4.44 6.75
N ASP A 76 8.77 -5.03 7.29
CA ASP A 76 7.76 -4.32 8.06
C ASP A 76 8.23 -4.05 9.51
N ALA A 77 7.40 -3.35 10.30
CA ALA A 77 7.71 -3.06 11.71
C ALA A 77 7.82 -4.32 12.59
N SER A 78 7.20 -5.43 12.19
CA SER A 78 7.22 -6.72 12.89
C SER A 78 8.44 -7.60 12.52
N GLY A 79 9.26 -7.12 11.59
CA GLY A 79 10.42 -7.84 11.04
C GLY A 79 10.05 -8.94 10.05
N ASN A 80 8.84 -8.94 9.51
CA ASN A 80 8.51 -9.82 8.39
C ASN A 80 9.20 -9.30 7.14
N LYS A 81 9.74 -10.22 6.34
CA LYS A 81 10.49 -9.89 5.12
C LYS A 81 9.59 -9.95 3.90
N TYR A 82 9.83 -9.08 2.93
CA TYR A 82 9.09 -9.03 1.69
C TYR A 82 10.05 -8.88 0.50
N TYR A 83 9.66 -9.45 -0.64
CA TYR A 83 10.23 -9.07 -1.93
C TYR A 83 9.76 -7.67 -2.29
N ASP A 84 10.72 -6.76 -2.50
CA ASP A 84 10.45 -5.40 -2.96
C ASP A 84 9.93 -5.41 -4.40
N ASN A 85 9.24 -4.33 -4.78
CA ASN A 85 8.73 -4.14 -6.11
C ASN A 85 9.73 -3.41 -7.01
N LYS A 86 9.68 -3.76 -8.29
CA LYS A 86 10.07 -2.86 -9.38
C LYS A 86 8.83 -2.32 -10.08
N VAL A 87 8.95 -1.13 -10.64
CA VAL A 87 7.91 -0.49 -11.43
C VAL A 87 8.43 -0.22 -12.83
N HIS A 88 7.75 -0.78 -13.83
CA HIS A 88 7.99 -0.46 -15.24
C HIS A 88 7.07 0.67 -15.67
N LEU A 89 7.66 1.77 -16.15
CA LEU A 89 6.98 2.91 -16.75
C LEU A 89 7.24 2.91 -18.26
N LEU A 90 6.16 2.77 -19.02
CA LEU A 90 6.17 2.90 -20.48
C LEU A 90 5.28 4.08 -20.89
N ILE A 91 5.86 5.04 -21.59
CA ILE A 91 5.14 6.17 -22.19
C ILE A 91 5.34 6.11 -23.69
N THR A 92 4.25 6.05 -24.45
CA THR A 92 4.27 6.03 -25.93
C THR A 92 3.59 7.27 -26.49
N ARG A 93 4.08 7.77 -27.63
CA ARG A 93 3.44 8.84 -28.39
C ARG A 93 2.23 8.31 -29.16
N ALA A 94 1.45 9.22 -29.74
CA ALA A 94 0.27 8.89 -30.54
C ALA A 94 0.56 7.97 -31.75
N ASP A 95 1.77 8.04 -32.31
CA ASP A 95 2.24 7.18 -33.40
C ASP A 95 2.72 5.80 -32.93
N GLY A 96 2.67 5.52 -31.63
CA GLY A 96 3.13 4.28 -31.01
C GLY A 96 4.62 4.24 -30.69
N SER A 97 5.40 5.26 -31.06
CA SER A 97 6.81 5.32 -30.71
C SER A 97 7.02 5.49 -29.20
N THR A 98 8.06 4.85 -28.67
CA THR A 98 8.44 4.98 -27.26
C THR A 98 8.97 6.38 -26.98
N PHE A 99 8.42 7.03 -25.95
CA PHE A 99 8.96 8.25 -25.35
C PHE A 99 9.81 7.93 -24.12
N VAL A 100 9.30 7.11 -23.21
CA VAL A 100 10.01 6.61 -22.02
C VAL A 100 9.76 5.12 -21.89
N ASP A 101 10.82 4.36 -21.63
CA ASP A 101 10.76 2.97 -21.23
C ASP A 101 11.81 2.79 -20.11
N LYS A 102 11.34 2.80 -18.86
CA LYS A 102 12.22 2.79 -17.69
C LYS A 102 11.65 1.95 -16.57
N THR A 103 12.54 1.20 -15.93
CA THR A 103 12.23 0.48 -14.69
C THR A 103 12.78 1.25 -13.50
N TYR A 104 11.95 1.45 -12.49
CA TYR A 104 12.29 2.06 -11.21
C TYR A 104 12.24 1.02 -10.09
N THR A 105 13.10 1.22 -9.11
CA THR A 105 13.21 0.47 -7.86
C THR A 105 13.30 1.47 -6.72
N ARG A 106 13.20 1.00 -5.47
CA ARG A 106 13.43 1.91 -4.32
C ARG A 106 14.80 2.60 -4.35
N ALA A 107 15.82 1.98 -4.96
CA ALA A 107 17.17 2.51 -5.00
C ALA A 107 17.26 3.84 -5.76
N ASP A 108 16.44 4.02 -6.80
CA ASP A 108 16.33 5.26 -7.58
C ASP A 108 15.89 6.46 -6.74
N PHE A 109 15.23 6.19 -5.61
CA PHE A 109 14.65 7.19 -4.71
C PHE A 109 15.41 7.31 -3.38
N SER A 110 16.41 6.45 -3.14
CA SER A 110 17.10 6.32 -1.86
C SER A 110 17.73 7.61 -1.32
N LYS A 111 18.15 8.52 -2.20
CA LYS A 111 18.74 9.82 -1.80
C LYS A 111 17.73 10.87 -1.35
N TYR A 112 16.43 10.61 -1.53
CA TYR A 112 15.34 11.53 -1.16
C TYR A 112 14.56 11.03 0.07
N VAL A 113 15.03 9.96 0.69
CA VAL A 113 14.43 9.37 1.89
C VAL A 113 15.52 9.23 2.96
N ASP A 114 15.12 9.30 4.23
CA ASP A 114 16.06 9.05 5.33
C ASP A 114 16.73 7.67 5.19
N ALA A 115 18.00 7.56 5.59
CA ALA A 115 18.77 6.32 5.42
C ALA A 115 18.19 5.12 6.20
N GLY A 116 17.46 5.36 7.29
CA GLY A 116 16.73 4.34 8.03
C GLY A 116 15.53 3.83 7.23
N VAL A 117 14.77 4.74 6.63
CA VAL A 117 13.63 4.42 5.73
C VAL A 117 14.13 3.68 4.49
N ALA A 118 15.18 4.20 3.83
CA ALA A 118 15.77 3.65 2.62
C ALA A 118 16.22 2.19 2.75
N LYS A 119 16.51 1.72 3.96
CA LYS A 119 16.95 0.35 4.24
C LYS A 119 15.78 -0.60 4.42
N LYS A 120 14.71 -0.17 5.08
CA LYS A 120 13.62 -1.06 5.50
C LYS A 120 12.42 -1.05 4.57
N TRP A 121 12.07 0.11 4.04
CA TRP A 121 10.83 0.29 3.29
C TRP A 121 11.02 0.04 1.79
N GLY A 122 9.92 -0.30 1.14
CA GLY A 122 9.86 -0.70 -0.27
C GLY A 122 9.16 0.32 -1.14
N LEU A 123 9.20 0.08 -2.46
CA LEU A 123 8.46 0.88 -3.44
C LEU A 123 6.98 0.45 -3.45
N THR A 124 6.18 1.13 -2.63
CA THR A 124 4.77 0.80 -2.40
C THR A 124 3.83 1.52 -3.36
N GLY A 125 4.21 2.68 -3.91
CA GLY A 125 3.34 3.46 -4.80
C GLY A 125 4.08 4.09 -5.97
N PHE A 126 3.43 4.08 -7.14
CA PHE A 126 3.90 4.77 -8.35
C PHE A 126 2.68 5.03 -9.25
N ASN A 127 2.22 6.27 -9.31
CA ASN A 127 1.03 6.65 -10.06
C ASN A 127 1.28 7.88 -10.91
N PHE A 128 0.69 7.94 -12.10
CA PHE A 128 0.60 9.20 -12.82
C PHE A 128 -0.35 10.13 -12.05
N ASP A 129 0.10 11.36 -11.81
CA ASP A 129 -0.70 12.39 -11.17
C ASP A 129 -1.32 13.31 -12.23
N ASN A 130 -0.54 14.22 -12.80
CA ASN A 130 -1.02 15.22 -13.75
C ASN A 130 0.08 15.72 -14.72
N VAL A 131 -0.25 16.77 -15.47
CA VAL A 131 0.72 17.59 -16.21
C VAL A 131 0.79 18.94 -15.52
N ALA A 132 1.96 19.30 -15.02
CA ALA A 132 2.22 20.59 -14.37
C ALA A 132 3.52 21.18 -14.90
N ASP A 133 3.53 22.49 -15.14
CA ASP A 133 4.71 23.24 -15.61
C ASP A 133 5.39 22.62 -16.84
N GLY A 134 4.57 22.10 -17.76
CA GLY A 134 5.06 21.45 -18.99
C GLY A 134 5.73 20.09 -18.77
N LYS A 135 5.61 19.48 -17.59
CA LYS A 135 6.19 18.18 -17.24
C LYS A 135 5.09 17.18 -16.87
N LEU A 136 5.36 15.89 -17.11
CA LEU A 136 4.53 14.82 -16.56
C LEU A 136 4.92 14.60 -15.10
N THR A 137 3.93 14.52 -14.20
CA THR A 137 4.15 14.35 -12.77
C THR A 137 3.68 12.96 -12.33
N PHE A 138 4.45 12.35 -11.43
CA PHE A 138 4.17 11.03 -10.88
C PHE A 138 4.31 11.07 -9.36
N ALA A 139 3.30 10.57 -8.66
CA ALA A 139 3.32 10.38 -7.22
C ALA A 139 3.96 9.03 -6.90
N ILE A 140 5.02 9.07 -6.09
CA ILE A 140 5.80 7.92 -5.66
C ILE A 140 5.64 7.77 -4.14
N ALA A 141 5.51 6.53 -3.66
CA ALA A 141 5.48 6.24 -2.24
C ALA A 141 6.56 5.20 -1.89
N ILE A 142 7.40 5.56 -0.93
CA ILE A 142 8.32 4.64 -0.25
C ILE A 142 7.73 4.38 1.13
N GLY A 143 7.29 3.15 1.41
CA GLY A 143 6.52 2.85 2.61
C GLY A 143 6.70 1.44 3.13
N SER A 144 6.04 1.16 4.26
CA SER A 144 5.98 -0.19 4.82
C SER A 144 5.47 -1.19 3.77
N PRO A 145 6.09 -2.37 3.63
CA PRO A 145 5.61 -3.40 2.71
C PRO A 145 4.34 -4.12 3.19
N ASP A 146 3.96 -3.93 4.45
CA ASP A 146 2.69 -4.42 5.02
C ASP A 146 1.56 -3.41 4.74
N GLU A 147 0.59 -3.80 3.92
CA GLU A 147 -0.57 -2.96 3.56
C GLU A 147 -1.54 -2.74 4.73
N MET A 148 -1.45 -3.55 5.78
CA MET A 148 -2.28 -3.40 6.99
C MET A 148 -1.65 -2.46 8.03
N ALA A 149 -0.38 -2.10 7.85
CA ALA A 149 0.29 -1.13 8.72
C ALA A 149 -0.28 0.26 8.46
N ASP A 150 -0.49 1.03 9.53
CA ASP A 150 -0.92 2.44 9.50
C ASP A 150 -0.16 3.16 8.38
N ASN A 151 -0.89 3.70 7.39
CA ASN A 151 -0.46 4.18 6.05
C ASN A 151 0.77 5.11 6.00
N GLU A 152 1.91 4.70 6.53
CA GLU A 152 3.12 5.48 6.63
C GLU A 152 3.95 5.27 5.37
N PHE A 153 4.17 6.37 4.66
CA PHE A 153 5.01 6.43 3.49
C PHE A 153 5.63 7.80 3.37
N VAL A 154 6.79 7.85 2.72
CA VAL A 154 7.41 9.10 2.28
C VAL A 154 6.88 9.41 0.87
N PRO A 155 6.11 10.50 0.68
CA PRO A 155 5.68 10.95 -0.63
C PRO A 155 6.83 11.61 -1.38
N LEU A 156 7.07 11.16 -2.60
CA LEU A 156 8.00 11.80 -3.53
C LEU A 156 7.27 12.11 -4.85
N THR A 157 7.78 13.09 -5.56
CA THR A 157 7.31 13.46 -6.88
C THR A 157 8.40 13.19 -7.90
N LEU A 158 8.10 12.37 -8.91
CA LEU A 158 8.94 12.20 -10.10
C LEU A 158 8.38 13.08 -11.22
N LEU A 159 9.24 13.90 -11.81
CA LEU A 159 8.94 14.74 -12.95
C LEU A 159 9.64 14.20 -14.19
N ILE A 160 8.95 14.23 -15.33
CA ILE A 160 9.53 13.93 -16.65
C ILE A 160 9.30 15.12 -17.57
N ASP A 161 10.39 15.70 -18.07
CA ASP A 161 10.35 16.82 -19.00
C ASP A 161 10.17 16.38 -20.46
N SER A 162 10.01 17.36 -21.36
CA SER A 162 9.79 17.16 -22.80
C SER A 162 10.94 16.48 -23.54
N GLN A 163 12.12 16.39 -22.93
CA GLN A 163 13.31 15.70 -23.45
C GLN A 163 13.45 14.29 -22.87
N GLY A 164 12.54 13.88 -21.97
CA GLY A 164 12.62 12.61 -21.23
C GLY A 164 13.54 12.66 -20.02
N GLY A 165 14.04 13.86 -19.66
CA GLY A 165 14.82 14.08 -18.44
C GLY A 165 13.97 13.85 -17.20
N THR A 166 14.56 13.22 -16.18
CA THR A 166 13.86 12.87 -14.94
C THR A 166 14.45 13.62 -13.76
N SER A 167 13.60 14.24 -12.94
CA SER A 167 13.98 14.80 -11.64
C SER A 167 13.04 14.31 -10.56
N VAL A 168 13.50 14.26 -9.31
CA VAL A 168 12.68 13.83 -8.17
C VAL A 168 12.81 14.85 -7.05
N SER A 169 11.71 15.10 -6.34
CA SER A 169 11.67 15.92 -5.13
C SER A 169 10.91 15.20 -4.01
N SER A 170 11.30 15.48 -2.77
CA SER A 170 10.50 15.17 -1.57
C SER A 170 9.53 16.33 -1.33
N GLN A 171 8.28 16.06 -0.95
CA GLN A 171 7.31 17.12 -0.65
C GLN A 171 7.66 17.97 0.60
N SER A 172 8.70 17.62 1.36
CA SER A 172 9.10 18.29 2.60
C SER A 172 9.97 19.54 2.41
N GLN A 173 9.78 20.34 1.35
CA GLN A 173 10.64 21.51 1.12
C GLN A 173 9.98 22.71 0.43
N ASP A 174 8.65 22.82 0.42
CA ASP A 174 7.94 23.99 -0.16
C ASP A 174 6.88 24.61 0.79
N SER A 175 6.95 24.35 2.09
CA SER A 175 6.16 25.09 3.08
C SER A 175 7.07 25.47 4.24
N ASP A 176 7.56 26.71 4.22
CA ASP A 176 7.92 27.54 5.37
C ASP A 176 8.97 28.57 4.94
N ASP A 177 8.65 29.42 3.95
CA ASP A 177 9.38 30.66 3.68
C ASP A 177 8.47 31.67 2.94
N GLU A 178 7.18 31.74 3.30
CA GLU A 178 6.32 32.89 2.99
C GLU A 178 5.36 33.12 4.16
N GLU A 179 5.73 34.03 5.06
CA GLU A 179 4.98 35.25 5.44
C GLU A 179 5.41 35.77 6.83
N GLU A 180 5.30 37.10 6.96
CA GLU A 180 6.03 38.09 7.78
C GLU A 180 6.06 37.92 9.31
#